data_AF-A0A956UW35-F1
#
_entry.id   AF-A0A956UW35-F1
#
_cell.length_a   1.000
_cell.length_b   1.000
_cell.length_c   1.000
_cell.angle_alpha   90.00
_cell.angle_beta   90.00
_cell.angle_gamma   90.00
#
_symmetry.space_group_name_H-M   'P 1'
#
loop_
_entity.id
_entity.type
_entity.pdbx_description
1 polymer ?
#
loop_
_entity_poly.entity_id
_entity_poly.type
_entity_poly.pdbx_seq_one_letter_code
_entity_poly.pdbx_strand_id
1 'polypeptide(L)'
;MVTRASPSLTSGQESAVKASERTQNALLKAQEHLYTALRRPQPARERQWAELVGRELAAALSALRDHRLEVEGREGLYAELMLDAPWVAPRIRQVASQLSRLEADAIDLQIEVARAEAGDLQAIGVVRADAERILLSLRDILNKEADLIYERFNQPAALD
;
A
#
# COMPACT_ATOMS: atom_id res chain seq x y z
N MET A 1 -36.57 29.03 -1.82
CA MET A 1 -35.56 28.11 -1.21
C MET A 1 -35.29 27.02 -2.23
N VAL A 2 -34.16 27.07 -2.93
CA VAL A 2 -33.80 26.03 -3.91
C VAL A 2 -32.93 25.01 -3.18
N THR A 3 -33.51 23.84 -2.90
CA THR A 3 -32.77 22.68 -2.39
C THR A 3 -31.90 22.16 -3.53
N ARG A 4 -30.58 22.41 -3.48
CA ARG A 4 -29.63 21.72 -4.34
C ARG A 4 -29.70 20.23 -4.00
N ALA A 5 -30.39 19.45 -4.83
CA ALA A 5 -30.25 18.01 -4.81
C ALA A 5 -28.79 17.70 -5.18
N SER A 6 -28.04 17.11 -4.24
CA SER A 6 -26.76 16.48 -4.57
C SER A 6 -27.02 15.45 -5.67
N PRO A 7 -26.28 15.46 -6.79
CA PRO A 7 -26.49 14.47 -7.83
C PRO A 7 -26.21 13.09 -7.22
N SER A 8 -27.22 12.22 -7.24
CA SER A 8 -27.08 10.81 -6.92
C SER A 8 -26.00 10.22 -7.84
N LEU A 9 -24.96 9.63 -7.25
CA LEU A 9 -23.90 8.95 -7.99
C LEU A 9 -24.54 7.91 -8.91
N THR A 10 -24.07 7.81 -10.16
CA THR A 10 -24.51 6.76 -11.06
C THR A 10 -24.04 5.40 -10.52
N SER A 11 -24.70 4.30 -10.89
CA SER A 11 -24.31 2.95 -10.44
C SER A 11 -22.84 2.60 -10.74
N GLY A 12 -22.27 3.16 -11.82
CA GLY A 12 -20.85 3.05 -12.14
C GLY A 12 -19.94 3.83 -11.18
N GLN A 13 -20.37 5.02 -10.74
CA GLN A 13 -19.65 5.82 -9.73
C GLN A 13 -19.68 5.16 -8.34
N GLU A 14 -20.81 4.55 -7.95
CA GLU A 14 -20.90 3.81 -6.68
C GLU A 14 -20.00 2.56 -6.67
N SER A 15 -19.92 1.84 -7.79
CA SER A 15 -19.03 0.69 -7.94
C SER A 15 -17.56 1.10 -7.86
N ALA A 16 -17.20 2.20 -8.52
CA ALA A 16 -15.85 2.76 -8.48
C ALA A 16 -15.44 3.21 -7.07
N VAL A 17 -16.35 3.87 -6.33
CA VAL A 17 -16.10 4.28 -4.93
C VAL A 17 -15.88 3.04 -4.04
N LYS A 18 -16.72 2.00 -4.16
CA LYS A 18 -16.54 0.76 -3.39
C LYS A 18 -15.25 0.03 -3.74
N ALA A 19 -14.83 0.03 -5.00
CA ALA A 19 -13.56 -0.55 -5.42
C ALA A 19 -12.36 0.24 -4.84
N SER A 20 -12.44 1.58 -4.83
CA SER A 20 -11.49 2.48 -4.17
C SER A 20 -11.41 2.25 -2.66
N GLU A 21 -12.54 2.02 -1.99
CA GLU A 21 -12.58 1.75 -0.55
C GLU A 21 -11.91 0.41 -0.21
N ARG A 22 -12.14 -0.64 -1.02
CA ARG A 22 -11.52 -1.96 -0.82
C ARG A 22 -10.00 -1.91 -0.97
N THR A 23 -9.51 -1.26 -2.03
CA THR A 23 -8.08 -1.11 -2.30
C THR A 23 -7.38 -0.29 -1.21
N GLN A 24 -7.97 0.84 -0.77
CA GLN A 24 -7.46 1.58 0.37
C GLN A 24 -7.43 0.74 1.67
N ASN A 25 -8.45 -0.08 1.92
CA ASN A 25 -8.49 -0.94 3.10
C ASN A 25 -7.34 -1.97 3.13
N ALA A 26 -6.89 -2.50 1.99
CA ALA A 26 -5.80 -3.45 1.95
C ALA A 26 -4.45 -2.80 2.31
N LEU A 27 -4.15 -1.62 1.75
CA LEU A 27 -2.93 -0.87 2.10
C LEU A 27 -2.94 -0.37 3.55
N LEU A 28 -4.10 0.02 4.08
CA LEU A 28 -4.25 0.40 5.49
C LEU A 28 -3.96 -0.80 6.42
N LYS A 29 -4.45 -2.00 6.09
CA LYS A 29 -4.11 -3.22 6.85
C LYS A 29 -2.62 -3.51 6.82
N ALA A 30 -1.98 -3.40 5.65
CA ALA A 30 -0.52 -3.56 5.54
C ALA A 30 0.22 -2.55 6.44
N GLN A 31 -0.29 -1.32 6.52
CA GLN A 31 0.26 -0.28 7.38
C GLN A 31 0.14 -0.63 8.86
N GLU A 32 -1.03 -1.10 9.31
CA GLU A 32 -1.27 -1.52 10.70
C GLU A 32 -0.32 -2.63 11.14
N HIS A 33 -0.11 -3.63 10.29
CA HIS A 33 0.85 -4.72 10.53
C HIS A 33 2.29 -4.19 10.64
N LEU A 34 2.71 -3.30 9.73
CA LEU A 34 4.05 -2.69 9.78
C LEU A 34 4.26 -1.83 11.04
N TYR A 35 3.24 -1.11 11.53
CA TYR A 35 3.34 -0.41 12.81
C TYR A 35 3.54 -1.34 13.99
N THR A 36 2.89 -2.51 13.96
CA THR A 36 3.04 -3.52 15.01
C THR A 36 4.45 -4.11 15.00
N ALA A 37 5.00 -4.37 13.81
CA ALA A 37 6.40 -4.78 13.63
C ALA A 37 7.41 -3.74 14.16
N LEU A 38 7.10 -2.45 14.06
CA LEU A 38 7.99 -1.37 14.51
C LEU A 38 8.01 -1.14 16.04
N ARG A 39 7.23 -1.89 16.82
CA ARG A 39 7.27 -1.78 18.29
C ARG A 39 8.68 -2.11 18.80
N ARG A 40 9.13 -1.39 19.83
CA ARG A 40 10.50 -1.55 20.35
C ARG A 40 10.73 -2.95 20.93
N PRO A 41 11.89 -3.59 20.68
CA PRO A 41 12.26 -4.81 21.37
C PRO A 41 12.36 -4.54 22.88
N GLN A 42 11.86 -5.47 23.69
CA GLN A 42 12.09 -5.44 25.13
C GLN A 42 13.41 -6.16 25.41
N PRO A 43 14.27 -5.63 26.31
CA PRO A 43 15.49 -6.31 26.72
C PRO A 43 15.20 -7.75 27.17
N ALA A 44 16.02 -8.70 26.73
CA ALA A 44 15.89 -10.14 26.99
C ALA A 44 14.66 -10.81 26.35
N ARG A 45 13.95 -10.13 25.44
CA ARG A 45 12.83 -10.68 24.65
C ARG A 45 13.01 -10.42 23.16
N GLU A 46 14.24 -10.26 22.70
CA GLU A 46 14.59 -9.91 21.32
C GLU A 46 14.09 -10.97 20.33
N ARG A 47 14.22 -12.25 20.68
CA ARG A 47 13.72 -13.35 19.85
C ARG A 47 12.19 -13.36 19.72
N GLN A 48 11.47 -13.15 20.83
CA GLN A 48 10.00 -13.06 20.82
C GLN A 48 9.53 -11.85 20.01
N TRP A 49 10.27 -10.75 20.10
CA TRP A 49 10.06 -9.58 19.25
C TRP A 49 10.27 -9.93 17.78
N ALA A 50 11.37 -10.60 17.41
CA ALA A 50 11.64 -11.00 16.03
C ALA A 50 10.54 -11.92 15.48
N GLU A 51 10.09 -12.91 16.26
CA GLU A 51 8.98 -13.80 15.90
C GLU A 51 7.65 -13.05 15.68
N LEU A 52 7.38 -12.01 16.49
CA LEU A 52 6.22 -11.15 16.27
C LEU A 52 6.38 -10.35 14.97
N VAL A 53 7.55 -9.74 14.76
CA VAL A 53 7.85 -8.99 13.55
C VAL A 53 7.69 -9.87 12.31
N GLY A 54 8.17 -11.12 12.34
CA GLY A 54 8.03 -12.07 11.24
C GLY A 54 6.57 -12.34 10.88
N ARG A 55 5.72 -12.58 11.88
CA ARG A 55 4.27 -12.78 11.66
C ARG A 55 3.59 -11.55 11.08
N GLU A 56 3.85 -10.37 11.66
CA GLU A 56 3.24 -9.13 11.19
C GLU A 56 3.71 -8.76 9.79
N LEU A 57 5.00 -8.94 9.48
CA LEU A 57 5.54 -8.70 8.14
C LEU A 57 4.94 -9.65 7.10
N ALA A 58 4.75 -10.93 7.45
CA ALA A 58 4.06 -11.88 6.57
C ALA A 58 2.61 -11.47 6.30
N ALA A 59 1.89 -10.97 7.32
CA ALA A 59 0.54 -10.44 7.16
C ALA A 59 0.52 -9.17 6.29
N ALA A 60 1.46 -8.26 6.50
CA ALA A 60 1.62 -7.06 5.66
C ALA A 60 1.89 -7.43 4.19
N LEU A 61 2.76 -8.41 3.95
CA LEU A 61 3.08 -8.89 2.60
C LEU A 61 1.86 -9.54 1.92
N SER A 62 1.07 -10.30 2.66
CA SER A 62 -0.21 -10.84 2.15
C SER A 62 -1.15 -9.72 1.74
N ALA A 63 -1.34 -8.71 2.59
CA ALA A 63 -2.20 -7.57 2.30
C ALA A 63 -1.70 -6.75 1.08
N LEU A 64 -0.38 -6.59 0.92
CA LEU A 64 0.22 -5.96 -0.26
C LEU A 64 -0.06 -6.75 -1.54
N ARG A 65 0.05 -8.08 -1.50
CA ARG A 65 -0.24 -8.94 -2.65
C ARG A 65 -1.71 -8.90 -3.04
N ASP A 66 -2.60 -8.94 -2.05
CA ASP A 66 -4.04 -8.82 -2.27
C ASP A 66 -4.35 -7.46 -2.93
N HIS A 67 -3.77 -6.37 -2.42
CA HIS A 67 -3.91 -5.04 -3.03
C HIS A 67 -3.41 -5.02 -4.48
N ARG A 68 -2.23 -5.59 -4.76
CA ARG A 68 -1.69 -5.66 -6.12
C ARG A 68 -2.62 -6.40 -7.08
N LEU A 69 -3.24 -7.50 -6.64
CA LEU A 69 -4.22 -8.21 -7.45
C LEU A 69 -5.46 -7.34 -7.74
N GLU A 70 -5.92 -6.57 -6.77
CA GLU A 70 -7.05 -5.66 -6.92
C GLU A 70 -6.74 -4.46 -7.84
N VAL A 71 -5.52 -3.91 -7.78
CA VAL A 71 -5.15 -2.72 -8.58
C VAL A 71 -4.56 -3.04 -9.95
N GLU A 72 -3.63 -4.00 -10.04
CA GLU A 72 -2.87 -4.36 -11.26
C GLU A 72 -3.52 -5.50 -12.04
N GLY A 73 -4.57 -6.12 -11.51
CA GLY A 73 -5.35 -7.15 -12.20
C GLY A 73 -5.86 -6.67 -13.57
N ARG A 74 -6.14 -7.62 -14.47
CA ARG A 74 -6.60 -7.31 -15.84
C ARG A 74 -7.84 -6.41 -15.88
N GLU A 75 -8.70 -6.57 -14.89
CA GLU A 75 -9.92 -5.78 -14.66
C GLU A 75 -9.82 -5.00 -13.33
N GLY A 76 -8.59 -4.71 -12.89
CA GLY A 76 -8.31 -3.98 -11.66
C GLY A 76 -8.44 -2.48 -11.82
N LEU A 77 -8.33 -1.76 -10.70
CA LEU A 77 -8.51 -0.30 -10.64
C LEU A 77 -7.67 0.46 -11.68
N TYR A 78 -6.43 0.04 -11.92
CA TYR A 78 -5.56 0.73 -12.88
C TYR A 78 -6.04 0.57 -14.32
N ALA A 79 -6.63 -0.57 -14.67
CA ALA A 79 -7.21 -0.78 -15.98
C ALA A 79 -8.44 0.12 -16.20
N GLU A 80 -9.29 0.25 -15.18
CA GLU A 80 -10.44 1.18 -15.20
C GLU A 80 -9.99 2.63 -15.34
N LEU A 81 -8.99 3.06 -14.56
CA LEU A 81 -8.46 4.43 -14.63
C LEU A 81 -7.85 4.74 -16.00
N MET A 82 -7.19 3.77 -16.64
CA MET A 82 -6.64 3.96 -17.99
C MET A 82 -7.71 4.11 -19.07
N LEU A 83 -8.90 3.52 -18.88
CA LEU A 83 -10.04 3.68 -19.79
C LEU A 83 -10.67 5.07 -19.64
N ASP A 84 -10.87 5.51 -18.40
CA ASP A 84 -11.62 6.74 -18.11
C ASP A 84 -10.75 8.00 -18.13
N ALA A 85 -9.47 7.87 -17.77
CA ALA A 85 -8.51 8.96 -17.68
C ALA A 85 -7.14 8.55 -18.26
N PRO A 86 -7.01 8.34 -19.58
CA PRO A 86 -5.77 7.85 -20.20
C PRO A 86 -4.51 8.68 -19.88
N TRP A 87 -4.68 9.97 -19.57
CA TRP A 87 -3.59 10.87 -19.19
C TRP A 87 -2.90 10.50 -17.87
N VAL A 88 -3.55 9.72 -16.98
CA VAL A 88 -2.91 9.28 -15.71
C VAL A 88 -1.98 8.07 -15.90
N ALA A 89 -1.92 7.48 -17.10
CA ALA A 89 -1.14 6.27 -17.36
C ALA A 89 0.35 6.33 -16.97
N PRO A 90 1.10 7.45 -17.16
CA PRO A 90 2.47 7.55 -16.68
C PRO A 90 2.60 7.39 -15.16
N ARG A 91 1.64 7.97 -14.42
CA ARG A 91 1.62 7.97 -12.97
C ARG A 91 1.15 6.62 -12.41
N ILE A 92 0.20 5.96 -13.07
CA ILE A 92 -0.15 4.55 -12.80
C ILE A 92 1.09 3.65 -12.90
N ARG A 93 1.85 3.75 -14.00
CA ARG A 93 3.09 2.96 -14.16
C ARG A 93 4.11 3.23 -13.07
N GLN A 94 4.22 4.50 -12.64
CA GLN A 94 5.10 4.87 -11.54
C GLN A 94 4.67 4.17 -10.25
N VAL A 95 3.40 4.28 -9.86
CA VAL A 95 2.87 3.67 -8.63
C VAL A 95 3.00 2.15 -8.64
N ALA A 96 2.65 1.48 -9.76
CA ALA A 96 2.84 0.04 -9.93
C ALA A 96 4.30 -0.40 -9.73
N SER A 97 5.25 0.38 -10.26
CA SER A 97 6.69 0.12 -10.05
C SER A 97 7.13 0.34 -8.60
N GLN A 98 6.46 1.24 -7.86
CA GLN A 98 6.74 1.47 -6.44
C GLN A 98 6.16 0.35 -5.58
N LEU A 99 4.95 -0.14 -5.90
CA LEU A 99 4.34 -1.30 -5.26
C LEU A 99 5.19 -2.56 -5.43
N SER A 100 5.67 -2.82 -6.65
CA SER A 100 6.54 -3.96 -6.94
C SER A 100 7.85 -3.90 -6.15
N ARG A 101 8.44 -2.70 -6.02
CA ARG A 101 9.64 -2.48 -5.20
C ARG A 101 9.38 -2.65 -3.72
N LEU A 102 8.26 -2.12 -3.22
CA LEU A 102 7.85 -2.27 -1.83
C LEU A 102 7.68 -3.75 -1.45
N GLU A 103 7.09 -4.56 -2.33
CA GLU A 103 6.97 -6.00 -2.10
C GLU A 103 8.35 -6.68 -2.05
N ALA A 104 9.26 -6.34 -2.95
CA ALA A 104 10.62 -6.86 -2.93
C ALA A 104 11.36 -6.49 -1.63
N ASP A 105 11.30 -5.22 -1.22
CA ASP A 105 11.89 -4.75 0.03
C ASP A 105 11.30 -5.50 1.25
N ALA A 106 9.99 -5.77 1.25
CA ALA A 106 9.33 -6.54 2.31
C ALA A 106 9.74 -8.01 2.33
N ILE A 107 10.00 -8.63 1.17
CA ILE A 107 10.55 -9.99 1.07
C ILE A 107 11.98 -10.03 1.60
N ASP A 108 12.81 -9.06 1.21
CA ASP A 108 14.20 -8.98 1.69
C ASP A 108 14.24 -8.79 3.22
N LEU A 109 13.33 -7.98 3.77
CA LEU A 109 13.20 -7.82 5.21
C LEU A 109 12.85 -9.13 5.93
N GLN A 110 12.09 -10.05 5.32
CA GLN A 110 11.81 -11.36 5.93
C GLN A 110 13.11 -12.17 6.17
N ILE A 111 14.11 -12.01 5.30
CA ILE A 111 15.41 -12.66 5.45
C ILE A 111 16.14 -12.12 6.69
N GLU A 112 16.15 -10.80 6.88
CA GLU A 112 16.78 -10.17 8.04
C GLU A 112 16.04 -10.50 9.34
N VAL A 113 14.71 -10.60 9.31
CA VAL A 113 13.92 -11.06 10.46
C VAL A 113 14.26 -12.50 10.83
N ALA A 114 14.37 -13.40 9.85
CA ALA A 114 14.76 -14.80 10.09
C ALA A 114 16.15 -14.92 10.74
N ARG A 115 17.10 -14.03 10.39
CA ARG A 115 18.41 -13.94 11.06
C ARG A 115 18.27 -13.50 12.52
N ALA A 116 17.43 -12.50 12.80
CA ALA A 116 17.15 -12.04 14.16
C ALA A 116 16.47 -13.15 15.01
N GLU A 117 15.54 -13.91 14.42
CA GLU A 117 14.91 -15.08 15.06
C GLU A 117 15.93 -16.19 15.41
N ALA A 118 16.95 -16.36 14.56
CA ALA A 118 18.06 -17.28 14.79
C ALA A 118 19.06 -16.79 15.86
N GLY A 119 18.89 -15.57 16.38
CA GLY A 119 19.70 -15.00 17.46
C GLY A 119 20.77 -14.00 17.00
N ASP A 120 20.76 -13.57 15.73
CA ASP A 120 21.62 -12.48 15.27
C ASP A 120 21.09 -11.13 15.78
N LEU A 121 21.60 -10.68 16.91
CA LEU A 121 21.18 -9.41 17.53
C LEU A 121 21.56 -8.18 16.70
N GLN A 122 22.54 -8.28 15.77
CA GLN A 122 22.88 -7.17 14.89
C GLN A 122 21.79 -6.93 13.84
N ALA A 123 21.06 -7.98 13.46
CA ALA A 123 19.94 -7.88 12.52
C ALA A 123 18.78 -7.04 13.08
N ILE A 124 18.61 -6.93 14.40
CA ILE A 124 17.51 -6.16 15.02
C ILE A 124 17.50 -4.69 14.58
N GLY A 125 18.67 -4.06 14.52
CA GLY A 125 18.81 -2.67 14.08
C GLY A 125 18.44 -2.48 12.61
N VAL A 126 18.87 -3.43 11.77
CA VAL A 126 18.59 -3.46 10.33
C VAL A 126 17.09 -3.66 10.09
N VAL A 127 16.49 -4.66 10.74
CA VAL A 127 15.06 -4.97 10.64
C VAL A 127 14.20 -3.74 10.90
N ARG A 128 14.55 -2.97 11.93
CA ARG A 128 13.83 -1.75 12.26
C ARG A 128 13.99 -0.67 11.18
N ALA A 129 15.22 -0.38 10.77
CA ALA A 129 15.49 0.66 9.78
C ALA A 129 14.79 0.37 8.44
N ASP A 130 14.79 -0.91 8.04
CA ASP A 130 14.14 -1.37 6.83
C ASP A 130 12.61 -1.32 6.95
N ALA A 131 12.04 -1.75 8.07
CA ALA A 131 10.60 -1.63 8.33
C ALA A 131 10.12 -0.17 8.34
N GLU A 132 10.93 0.77 8.87
CA GLU A 132 10.63 2.21 8.82
C GLU A 132 10.62 2.73 7.37
N ARG A 133 11.57 2.29 6.54
CA ARG A 133 11.65 2.65 5.11
C ARG A 133 10.46 2.12 4.32
N ILE A 134 10.07 0.86 4.56
CA ILE A 134 8.89 0.23 3.94
C ILE A 134 7.63 0.99 4.35
N LEU A 135 7.47 1.34 5.62
CA LEU A 135 6.30 2.12 6.08
C LEU A 135 6.20 3.50 5.42
N LEU A 136 7.33 4.20 5.25
CA LEU A 136 7.35 5.49 4.54
C LEU A 136 6.98 5.34 3.07
N SER A 137 7.49 4.30 2.41
CA SER A 137 7.18 4.00 1.01
C SER A 137 5.71 3.64 0.82
N LEU A 138 5.14 2.86 1.75
CA LEU A 138 3.71 2.53 1.77
C LEU A 138 2.82 3.78 1.91
N ARG A 139 3.19 4.72 2.78
CA ARG A 139 2.46 6.00 2.93
C ARG A 139 2.51 6.85 1.67
N ASP A 140 3.66 6.92 1.01
CA ASP A 140 3.81 7.62 -0.27
C ASP A 140 2.91 7.02 -1.35
N ILE A 141 2.86 5.68 -1.45
CA ILE A 141 1.98 4.97 -2.38
C ILE A 141 0.50 5.25 -2.07
N LEU A 142 0.08 5.16 -0.80
CA LEU A 142 -1.29 5.48 -0.37
C LEU A 142 -1.73 6.88 -0.83
N ASN A 143 -0.86 7.88 -0.66
CA ASN A 143 -1.16 9.24 -1.09
C ASN A 143 -1.27 9.35 -2.61
N LYS A 144 -0.33 8.73 -3.34
CA LYS A 144 -0.32 8.76 -4.82
C LYS A 144 -1.51 8.05 -5.43
N GLU A 145 -1.94 6.94 -4.86
CA GLU A 145 -3.16 6.24 -5.29
C GLU A 145 -4.41 7.05 -5.02
N ALA A 146 -4.51 7.68 -3.84
CA ALA A 146 -5.61 8.60 -3.56
C ALA A 146 -5.66 9.73 -4.61
N ASP A 147 -4.52 10.36 -4.91
CA ASP A 147 -4.45 11.40 -5.93
C ASP A 147 -4.86 10.91 -7.32
N LEU A 148 -4.44 9.70 -7.73
CA LEU A 148 -4.84 9.10 -9.02
C LEU A 148 -6.36 8.97 -9.13
N ILE A 149 -7.03 8.58 -8.05
CA ILE A 149 -8.48 8.41 -8.00
C ILE A 149 -9.18 9.77 -8.11
N TYR A 150 -8.64 10.82 -7.49
CA TYR A 150 -9.15 12.18 -7.64
C TYR A 150 -8.90 12.75 -9.05
N GLU A 151 -7.72 12.51 -9.63
CA GLU A 151 -7.33 13.00 -10.96
C GLU A 151 -8.19 12.43 -12.09
N ARG A 152 -8.82 11.26 -11.88
CA ARG A 152 -9.84 10.72 -12.79
C ARG A 152 -10.93 11.73 -13.12
N PHE A 153 -11.29 12.59 -12.17
CA PHE A 153 -12.37 13.57 -12.32
C PHE A 153 -11.92 14.94 -12.80
N ASN A 154 -10.60 15.20 -12.84
CA ASN A 154 -10.02 16.48 -13.19
C ASN A 154 -9.11 16.32 -14.41
N GLN A 155 -9.70 16.37 -15.62
CA GLN A 155 -8.92 16.44 -16.85
C GLN A 155 -7.98 17.64 -16.78
N PRO A 156 -6.67 17.47 -17.05
CA PRO A 156 -5.75 18.60 -17.11
C PRO A 156 -6.22 19.56 -18.21
N ALA A 157 -6.22 20.86 -17.92
CA ALA A 157 -6.47 21.87 -18.94
C ALA A 157 -5.53 21.62 -20.12
N ALA A 158 -6.07 21.56 -21.34
CA ALA A 158 -5.25 21.48 -22.54
C ALA A 158 -4.30 22.69 -22.52
N LEU A 159 -3.01 22.42 -22.35
CA LEU A 159 -1.97 23.41 -22.56
C LEU A 159 -1.78 23.49 -24.08
N ASP A 160 -2.53 24.42 -24.70
CA ASP A 160 -2.26 24.90 -26.06
C ASP A 160 -0.94 25.71 -26.10
#